data_AF-A0A2P5EHU7-F1
#
_entry.id   AF-A0A2P5EHU7-F1
#
_cell.length_a   1.000
_cell.length_b   1.000
_cell.length_c   1.000
_cell.angle_alpha   90.00
_cell.angle_beta   90.00
_cell.angle_gamma   90.00
#
_symmetry.space_group_name_H-M   'P 1'
#
loop_
_entity.id
_entity.type
_entity.pdbx_description
1 polymer ?
#
loop_
_entity_poly.entity_id
_entity_poly.type
_entity_poly.pdbx_seq_one_letter_code
_entity_poly.pdbx_strand_id
1 'polypeptide(L)'
;MSMGLNKFFSGRSRSILQRGNGSGHFGVDVKPTVDLHSPSLNQRESFEVEDEPQKSLNEKQQENQELLIRCIAQHLGFSGNRPIAACIIYKCLLQWRSFEVERTSVFDRIIQTIGHAIETRDNNDVLAYWLSNASTILLLLQQMLKVSGAAGMTPQRHHSSSATLFGR
;
A
#
# COMPACT_ATOMS: atom_id res chain seq x y z
N MET A 1 -2.87 31.41 -27.64
CA MET A 1 -4.08 30.74 -28.17
C MET A 1 -4.49 29.67 -27.18
N SER A 2 -5.78 29.64 -26.87
CA SER A 2 -6.39 29.00 -25.70
C SER A 2 -7.01 27.65 -26.03
N MET A 3 -7.19 26.83 -24.97
CA MET A 3 -8.14 25.71 -24.79
C MET A 3 -7.91 24.43 -25.61
N GLY A 4 -8.19 23.22 -25.10
CA GLY A 4 -8.95 22.89 -23.91
C GLY A 4 -8.89 21.40 -23.56
N LEU A 5 -9.22 21.15 -22.29
CA LEU A 5 -9.32 19.87 -21.59
C LEU A 5 -10.65 19.19 -21.97
N ASN A 6 -10.65 17.91 -22.33
CA ASN A 6 -11.88 17.16 -22.57
C ASN A 6 -12.13 16.13 -21.45
N LYS A 7 -13.24 16.31 -20.75
CA LYS A 7 -13.81 15.43 -19.73
C LYS A 7 -15.26 15.10 -20.11
N PHE A 8 -15.58 13.80 -20.07
CA PHE A 8 -16.88 13.13 -19.89
C PHE A 8 -18.07 13.39 -20.83
N PHE A 9 -18.67 12.30 -21.33
CA PHE A 9 -20.10 11.93 -21.24
C PHE A 9 -20.19 10.40 -21.39
N SER A 10 -20.75 9.65 -20.42
CA SER A 10 -22.18 9.39 -20.17
C SER A 10 -22.75 8.27 -21.04
N GLY A 11 -23.31 7.22 -20.43
CA GLY A 11 -24.03 6.18 -21.16
C GLY A 11 -24.26 4.87 -20.40
N ARG A 12 -25.04 4.93 -19.31
CA ARG A 12 -25.62 3.78 -18.60
C ARG A 12 -26.64 3.07 -19.51
N SER A 13 -26.52 1.76 -19.70
CA SER A 13 -27.57 0.94 -20.32
C SER A 13 -27.99 -0.18 -19.36
N ARG A 14 -29.26 -0.15 -18.92
CA ARG A 14 -29.93 -1.23 -18.16
C ARG A 14 -31.02 -1.81 -19.07
N SER A 15 -31.05 -3.13 -19.25
CA SER A 15 -32.20 -3.82 -19.87
C SER A 15 -33.04 -4.54 -18.82
N ILE A 16 -34.36 -4.32 -18.91
CA ILE A 16 -35.47 -4.89 -18.14
C ILE A 16 -36.21 -5.90 -19.04
N LEU A 17 -36.85 -6.92 -18.42
CA LEU A 17 -37.87 -7.90 -18.88
C LEU A 17 -37.37 -9.35 -18.64
N GLN A 18 -38.15 -10.33 -18.17
CA GLN A 18 -39.60 -10.51 -18.28
C GLN A 18 -40.13 -11.51 -17.22
N ARG A 19 -41.40 -11.32 -16.86
CA ARG A 19 -42.28 -12.06 -15.93
C ARG A 19 -42.82 -13.34 -16.59
N GLY A 20 -42.97 -14.44 -15.84
CA GLY A 20 -43.66 -15.67 -16.29
C GLY A 20 -44.38 -16.39 -15.15
N ASN A 21 -45.70 -16.56 -15.29
CA ASN A 21 -46.69 -17.08 -14.32
C ASN A 21 -46.85 -18.62 -14.38
N GLY A 22 -47.35 -19.23 -13.29
CA GLY A 22 -48.03 -20.54 -13.30
C GLY A 22 -48.52 -20.98 -11.91
N SER A 23 -49.78 -21.43 -11.80
CA SER A 23 -50.60 -21.53 -10.58
C SER A 23 -51.19 -22.94 -10.37
N GLY A 24 -51.53 -23.31 -9.12
CA GLY A 24 -52.50 -24.34 -8.70
C GLY A 24 -52.01 -25.20 -7.51
N HIS A 25 -52.79 -25.79 -6.58
CA HIS A 25 -54.18 -25.69 -6.09
C HIS A 25 -54.28 -26.64 -4.84
N PHE A 26 -54.81 -26.15 -3.70
CA PHE A 26 -55.58 -26.76 -2.58
C PHE A 26 -55.18 -28.07 -1.82
N GLY A 27 -55.38 -28.05 -0.48
CA GLY A 27 -55.69 -29.22 0.37
C GLY A 27 -55.27 -29.11 1.85
N VAL A 28 -56.24 -29.02 2.77
CA VAL A 28 -56.15 -29.04 4.27
C VAL A 28 -56.15 -30.53 4.73
N ASP A 29 -55.49 -31.05 5.78
CA ASP A 29 -55.77 -30.95 7.24
C ASP A 29 -54.88 -31.88 8.13
N VAL A 30 -54.67 -31.47 9.39
CA VAL A 30 -54.40 -32.18 10.69
C VAL A 30 -53.08 -32.96 11.03
N LYS A 31 -52.51 -32.53 12.19
CA LYS A 31 -51.38 -32.89 13.13
C LYS A 31 -51.38 -34.39 13.64
N PRO A 32 -50.34 -35.03 14.29
CA PRO A 32 -49.31 -34.47 15.22
C PRO A 32 -47.88 -35.08 15.31
N THR A 33 -46.97 -34.30 15.94
CA THR A 33 -45.79 -34.63 16.80
C THR A 33 -44.84 -35.80 16.49
N VAL A 34 -43.57 -35.49 16.23
CA VAL A 34 -42.40 -35.93 17.04
C VAL A 34 -41.16 -35.08 16.70
N ASP A 35 -40.51 -34.56 17.73
CA ASP A 35 -39.27 -33.80 17.70
C ASP A 35 -38.09 -34.60 17.13
N LEU A 36 -37.27 -33.97 16.28
CA LEU A 36 -35.85 -34.31 16.16
C LEU A 36 -35.05 -33.10 15.67
N HIS A 37 -34.20 -32.60 16.56
CA HIS A 37 -33.05 -31.72 16.39
C HIS A 37 -32.61 -31.34 14.95
N SER A 38 -32.61 -30.02 14.67
CA SER A 38 -31.43 -29.30 14.13
C SER A 38 -31.73 -27.81 13.89
N PRO A 39 -31.29 -26.88 14.76
CA PRO A 39 -31.10 -25.49 14.36
C PRO A 39 -29.62 -25.32 14.04
N SER A 40 -29.20 -25.65 12.82
CA SER A 40 -27.88 -25.24 12.33
C SER A 40 -27.98 -24.82 10.88
N LEU A 41 -28.69 -23.72 10.67
CA LEU A 41 -28.56 -22.91 9.46
C LEU A 41 -28.79 -21.46 9.87
N ASN A 42 -27.85 -20.93 10.65
CA ASN A 42 -27.57 -19.51 10.67
C ASN A 42 -26.09 -19.36 10.32
N GLN A 43 -25.81 -19.57 9.04
CA GLN A 43 -24.84 -18.78 8.31
C GLN A 43 -25.24 -17.31 8.48
N ARG A 44 -24.87 -16.71 9.62
CA ARG A 44 -24.52 -15.29 9.69
C ARG A 44 -23.06 -15.28 9.20
N GLU A 45 -22.72 -15.03 7.93
CA GLU A 45 -22.96 -13.80 7.18
C GLU A 45 -23.11 -12.57 8.08
N SER A 46 -22.08 -12.34 8.88
CA SER A 46 -21.72 -11.08 9.54
C SER A 46 -20.31 -11.35 10.08
N PHE A 47 -19.20 -10.95 9.44
CA PHE A 47 -18.78 -9.59 9.10
C PHE A 47 -17.90 -9.60 7.84
N GLU A 48 -18.50 -9.54 6.66
CA GLU A 48 -17.78 -9.25 5.40
C GLU A 48 -18.15 -7.84 4.91
N VAL A 49 -17.99 -6.83 5.76
CA VAL A 49 -18.17 -5.43 5.34
C VAL A 49 -17.18 -4.57 6.12
N GLU A 50 -15.88 -4.67 5.82
CA GLU A 50 -14.91 -3.57 5.95
C GLU A 50 -13.45 -3.86 5.51
N ASP A 51 -13.10 -5.06 5.00
CA ASP A 51 -11.67 -5.38 4.73
C ASP A 51 -11.23 -5.30 3.24
N GLU A 52 -12.16 -5.15 2.30
CA GLU A 52 -11.88 -5.05 0.84
C GLU A 52 -10.89 -3.91 0.46
N PRO A 53 -10.97 -2.69 1.04
CA PRO A 53 -10.05 -1.60 0.68
C PRO A 53 -8.65 -1.76 1.27
N GLN A 54 -8.52 -2.34 2.47
CA GLN A 54 -7.24 -2.51 3.15
C GLN A 54 -6.47 -3.71 2.60
N LYS A 55 -7.16 -4.82 2.29
CA LYS A 55 -6.55 -6.00 1.69
C LYS A 55 -6.00 -5.72 0.28
N SER A 56 -6.77 -5.04 -0.56
CA SER A 56 -6.32 -4.64 -1.91
C SER A 56 -5.15 -3.64 -1.87
N LEU A 57 -5.09 -2.76 -0.86
CA LEU A 57 -3.96 -1.85 -0.65
C LEU A 57 -2.67 -2.61 -0.27
N ASN A 58 -2.79 -3.62 0.60
CA ASN A 58 -1.67 -4.46 1.01
C ASN A 58 -1.15 -5.33 -0.16
N GLU A 59 -2.06 -5.96 -0.92
CA GLU A 59 -1.73 -6.74 -2.12
C GLU A 59 -0.98 -5.87 -3.16
N LYS A 60 -1.49 -4.67 -3.43
CA LYS A 60 -0.82 -3.72 -4.33
C LYS A 60 0.55 -3.30 -3.81
N GLN A 61 0.72 -3.17 -2.50
CA GLN A 61 2.01 -2.84 -1.90
C GLN A 61 3.01 -4.00 -2.06
N GLN A 62 2.56 -5.25 -1.92
CA GLN A 62 3.37 -6.43 -2.16
C GLN A 62 3.83 -6.53 -3.63
N GLU A 63 2.92 -6.31 -4.59
CA GLU A 63 3.25 -6.28 -6.02
C GLU A 63 4.30 -5.21 -6.34
N ASN A 64 4.13 -4.02 -5.77
CA ASN A 64 5.08 -2.92 -5.96
C ASN A 64 6.47 -3.25 -5.39
N GLN A 65 6.54 -3.96 -4.26
CA GLN A 65 7.82 -4.45 -3.73
C GLN A 65 8.46 -5.47 -4.68
N GLU A 66 7.68 -6.38 -5.25
CA GLU A 66 8.21 -7.33 -6.25
C GLU A 66 8.69 -6.66 -7.53
N LEU A 67 8.04 -5.59 -7.96
CA LEU A 67 8.51 -4.76 -9.07
C LEU A 67 9.84 -4.08 -8.73
N LEU A 68 9.98 -3.55 -7.50
CA LEU A 68 11.25 -3.00 -7.04
C LEU A 68 12.36 -4.05 -7.09
N ILE A 69 12.14 -5.24 -6.53
CA ILE A 69 13.13 -6.32 -6.53
C ILE A 69 13.55 -6.70 -7.96
N ARG A 70 12.59 -6.87 -8.88
CA ARG A 70 12.88 -7.15 -10.29
C ARG A 70 13.63 -6.00 -11.00
N CYS A 71 13.35 -4.76 -10.63
CA CYS A 71 14.00 -3.58 -11.19
C CYS A 71 15.47 -3.50 -10.75
N ILE A 72 15.75 -3.67 -9.46
CA ILE A 72 17.11 -3.52 -8.92
C ILE A 72 18.00 -4.75 -9.16
N ALA A 73 17.42 -5.91 -9.45
CA ALA A 73 18.16 -7.08 -9.90
C ALA A 73 18.85 -6.87 -11.26
N GLN A 74 18.40 -5.87 -12.03
CA GLN A 74 19.01 -5.48 -13.29
C GLN A 74 20.15 -4.50 -13.08
N HIS A 75 21.09 -4.43 -14.02
CA HIS A 75 22.13 -3.41 -14.00
C HIS A 75 21.58 -2.09 -14.52
N LEU A 76 21.19 -1.20 -13.59
CA LEU A 76 20.59 0.10 -13.91
C LEU A 76 21.64 1.18 -14.21
N GLY A 77 22.88 1.00 -13.74
CA GLY A 77 23.98 1.93 -13.99
C GLY A 77 23.82 3.29 -13.31
N PHE A 78 24.33 4.33 -13.98
CA PHE A 78 24.41 5.69 -13.47
C PHE A 78 23.79 6.70 -14.44
N SER A 79 23.20 7.76 -13.90
CA SER A 79 22.85 8.96 -14.65
C SER A 79 23.81 10.07 -14.25
N GLY A 80 24.87 10.27 -15.05
CA GLY A 80 26.02 11.08 -14.65
C GLY A 80 26.69 10.47 -13.41
N ASN A 81 26.80 11.24 -12.32
CA ASN A 81 27.39 10.77 -11.06
C ASN A 81 26.36 10.20 -10.07
N ARG A 82 25.12 9.96 -10.51
CA ARG A 82 24.03 9.51 -9.63
C ARG A 82 23.75 8.02 -9.85
N PRO A 83 23.94 7.16 -8.84
CA PRO A 83 23.57 5.75 -8.94
C PRO A 83 22.05 5.61 -9.03
N ILE A 84 21.57 5.03 -10.14
CA ILE A 84 20.13 4.98 -10.44
C ILE A 84 19.41 4.04 -9.48
N ALA A 85 19.97 2.87 -9.18
CA ALA A 85 19.34 1.90 -8.28
C ALA A 85 19.18 2.47 -6.87
N ALA A 86 20.20 3.14 -6.33
CA ALA A 86 20.13 3.83 -5.04
C ALA A 86 18.99 4.86 -5.00
N CYS A 87 18.84 5.66 -6.07
CA CYS A 87 17.78 6.67 -6.16
C CYS A 87 16.37 6.04 -6.17
N ILE A 88 16.19 4.93 -6.89
CA ILE A 88 14.92 4.22 -6.97
C ILE A 88 14.57 3.59 -5.61
N ILE A 89 15.52 2.86 -5.02
CA ILE A 89 15.35 2.23 -3.70
C ILE A 89 14.94 3.27 -2.67
N TYR A 90 15.68 4.38 -2.57
CA TYR A 90 15.38 5.44 -1.62
C TYR A 90 13.97 6.01 -1.81
N LYS A 91 13.57 6.33 -3.04
CA LYS A 91 12.23 6.86 -3.33
C LYS A 91 11.12 5.88 -2.97
N CYS A 92 11.30 4.59 -3.27
CA CYS A 92 10.32 3.56 -2.91
C CYS A 92 10.17 3.45 -1.39
N LEU A 93 11.28 3.40 -0.65
CA LEU A 93 11.26 3.31 0.81
C LEU A 93 10.61 4.54 1.47
N LEU A 94 10.82 5.73 0.92
CA LEU A 94 10.13 6.94 1.35
C LEU A 94 8.62 6.87 1.10
N GLN A 95 8.22 6.50 -0.13
CA GLN A 95 6.82 6.42 -0.52
C GLN A 95 6.03 5.43 0.35
N TRP A 96 6.66 4.32 0.72
CA TRP A 96 6.05 3.29 1.57
C TRP A 96 6.25 3.53 3.07
N ARG A 97 6.88 4.65 3.46
CA ARG A 97 7.21 4.99 4.86
C ARG A 97 7.86 3.83 5.60
N SER A 98 8.75 3.11 4.93
CA SER A 98 9.33 1.85 5.44
C SER A 98 10.20 2.02 6.69
N PHE A 99 10.41 3.25 7.16
CA PHE A 99 11.18 3.62 8.35
C PHE A 99 10.32 3.83 9.61
N GLU A 100 9.01 3.98 9.47
CA GLU A 100 8.09 4.17 10.61
C GLU A 100 7.68 2.83 11.23
N VAL A 101 7.84 1.73 10.48
CA VAL A 101 7.46 0.38 10.88
C VAL A 101 8.68 -0.36 11.43
N GLU A 102 8.52 -1.02 12.58
CA GLU A 102 9.55 -1.88 13.14
C GLU A 102 9.79 -3.09 12.21
N ARG A 103 11.00 -3.15 11.63
CA ARG A 103 11.48 -4.14 10.64
C ARG A 103 10.55 -4.40 9.44
N THR A 104 10.82 -3.71 8.33
CA THR A 104 10.17 -4.03 7.05
C THR A 104 10.97 -5.10 6.28
N SER A 105 10.30 -6.18 5.88
CA SER A 105 10.88 -7.30 5.10
C SER A 105 11.47 -6.86 3.75
N VAL A 106 11.08 -5.70 3.24
CA VAL A 106 11.62 -5.11 2.02
C VAL A 106 13.12 -4.82 2.12
N PHE A 107 13.63 -4.45 3.31
CA PHE A 107 15.07 -4.24 3.50
C PHE A 107 15.85 -5.53 3.31
N ASP A 108 15.40 -6.61 3.94
CA ASP A 108 16.06 -7.92 3.83
C ASP A 108 16.05 -8.40 2.38
N ARG A 109 14.93 -8.23 1.67
CA ARG A 109 14.82 -8.58 0.24
C ARG A 109 15.76 -7.76 -0.63
N ILE A 110 15.91 -6.46 -0.37
CA ILE A 110 16.88 -5.61 -1.08
C ILE A 110 18.31 -6.09 -0.81
N ILE A 111 18.67 -6.33 0.46
CA ILE A 111 20.00 -6.81 0.85
C ILE A 111 20.32 -8.14 0.16
N GLN A 112 19.38 -9.09 0.18
CA GLN A 112 19.54 -10.39 -0.51
C GLN A 112 19.72 -10.22 -2.01
N THR A 113 18.95 -9.33 -2.65
CA THR A 113 19.06 -9.07 -4.09
C THR A 113 20.43 -8.50 -4.45
N ILE A 114 20.94 -7.57 -3.65
CA ILE A 114 22.28 -6.99 -3.82
C ILE A 114 23.36 -8.06 -3.60
N GLY A 115 23.24 -8.85 -2.52
CA GLY A 115 24.16 -9.94 -2.20
C GLY A 115 24.25 -10.95 -3.34
N HIS A 116 23.12 -11.40 -3.86
CA HIS A 116 23.08 -12.30 -5.02
C HIS A 116 23.72 -11.69 -6.27
N ALA A 117 23.48 -10.40 -6.54
CA ALA A 117 24.08 -9.71 -7.67
C ALA A 117 25.61 -9.56 -7.56
N ILE A 118 26.16 -9.54 -6.34
CA ILE A 118 27.60 -9.54 -6.07
C ILE A 118 28.16 -10.97 -6.22
N GLU A 119 27.53 -11.96 -5.60
CA GLU A 119 28.00 -13.35 -5.62
C GLU A 119 27.99 -13.98 -7.01
N THR A 120 27.03 -13.59 -7.86
CA THR A 120 26.92 -14.12 -9.23
C THR A 120 27.93 -13.54 -10.21
N ARG A 121 28.59 -12.43 -9.87
CA ARG A 121 29.51 -11.72 -10.77
C ARG A 121 30.77 -11.36 -10.00
N ASP A 122 31.76 -12.25 -10.05
CA ASP A 122 33.11 -12.01 -9.54
C ASP A 122 33.84 -10.98 -10.43
N ASN A 123 33.46 -9.71 -10.29
CA ASN A 123 33.99 -8.59 -11.07
C ASN A 123 34.09 -7.33 -10.19
N ASN A 124 35.27 -6.72 -10.17
CA ASN A 124 35.56 -5.47 -9.47
C ASN A 124 34.62 -4.31 -9.89
N ASP A 125 34.18 -4.26 -11.14
CA ASP A 125 33.24 -3.22 -11.61
C ASP A 125 31.86 -3.37 -10.94
N VAL A 126 31.44 -4.62 -10.71
CA VAL A 126 30.16 -4.94 -10.04
C VAL A 126 30.24 -4.57 -8.56
N LEU A 127 31.38 -4.87 -7.92
CA LEU A 127 31.64 -4.47 -6.54
C LEU A 127 31.66 -2.94 -6.39
N ALA A 128 32.38 -2.24 -7.28
CA ALA A 128 32.43 -0.78 -7.27
C ALA A 128 31.04 -0.15 -7.49
N TYR A 129 30.26 -0.70 -8.42
CA TYR A 129 28.87 -0.30 -8.65
C TYR A 129 28.01 -0.48 -7.39
N TRP A 130 28.00 -1.67 -6.78
CA TRP A 130 27.16 -1.93 -5.61
C TRP A 130 27.63 -1.18 -4.37
N LEU A 131 28.93 -0.97 -4.20
CA LEU A 131 29.47 -0.13 -3.13
C LEU A 131 29.05 1.33 -3.28
N SER A 132 29.07 1.87 -4.52
CA SER A 132 28.58 3.22 -4.82
C SER A 132 27.07 3.36 -4.54
N ASN A 133 26.29 2.35 -4.92
CA ASN A 133 24.86 2.32 -4.61
C ASN A 133 24.59 2.24 -3.10
N ALA A 134 25.24 1.32 -2.38
CA ALA A 134 25.04 1.11 -0.96
C ALA A 134 25.43 2.34 -0.12
N SER A 135 26.57 2.96 -0.43
CA SER A 135 27.01 4.20 0.23
C SER A 135 26.04 5.35 -0.01
N THR A 136 25.52 5.48 -1.24
CA THR A 136 24.51 6.50 -1.55
C THR A 136 23.18 6.24 -0.83
N ILE A 137 22.71 5.00 -0.79
CA ILE A 137 21.51 4.62 -0.02
C ILE A 137 21.74 5.02 1.44
N LEU A 138 22.82 4.56 2.06
CA LEU A 138 23.14 4.86 3.45
C LEU A 138 23.17 6.37 3.74
N LEU A 139 23.80 7.16 2.86
CA LEU A 139 23.82 8.62 2.99
C LEU A 139 22.40 9.22 2.96
N LEU A 140 21.58 8.82 1.99
CA LEU A 140 20.20 9.31 1.85
C LEU A 140 19.33 8.91 3.06
N LEU A 141 19.53 7.72 3.61
CA LEU A 141 18.87 7.26 4.83
C LEU A 141 19.27 8.09 6.04
N GLN A 142 20.57 8.31 6.23
CA GLN A 142 21.09 9.12 7.34
C GLN A 142 20.63 10.58 7.28
N GLN A 143 20.56 11.17 6.08
CA GLN A 143 20.04 12.52 5.89
C GLN A 143 18.55 12.60 6.26
N MET A 144 17.75 11.64 5.81
CA MET A 144 16.32 11.60 6.13
C MET A 144 16.08 11.48 7.63
N LEU A 145 16.79 10.60 8.33
CA LEU A 145 16.64 10.43 9.78
C LEU A 145 17.06 11.70 10.56
N LYS A 146 18.13 12.38 10.11
CA LYS A 146 18.55 13.67 10.69
C LYS A 146 17.50 14.76 10.48
N VAL A 147 16.90 14.85 9.30
CA VAL A 147 15.84 15.82 9.00
C VAL A 147 14.56 15.50 9.78
N SER A 148 14.19 14.22 9.87
CA SER A 148 13.03 13.78 10.65
C SER A 148 13.18 14.10 12.14
N GLY A 149 14.39 13.92 12.71
CA GLY A 149 14.70 14.34 14.07
C GLY A 149 14.71 15.86 14.28
N ALA A 150 15.10 16.64 13.27
CA ALA A 150 15.09 18.10 13.33
C ALA A 150 13.69 18.72 13.14
N ALA A 151 12.79 18.04 12.42
CA ALA A 151 11.40 18.46 12.25
C ALA A 151 10.58 18.42 13.56
N GLY A 152 11.07 17.72 14.59
CA GLY A 152 10.52 17.77 15.95
C GLY A 152 10.92 19.01 16.77
N MET A 153 11.81 19.87 16.26
CA MET A 153 12.28 21.09 16.91
C MET A 153 11.70 22.37 16.30
N THR A 154 10.49 22.33 15.73
CA THR A 154 9.73 23.58 15.61
C THR A 154 9.35 24.02 17.02
N PRO A 155 9.76 25.22 17.50
CA PRO A 155 9.11 25.79 18.66
C PRO A 155 7.66 26.02 18.24
N GLN A 156 6.76 25.20 18.77
CA GLN A 156 5.34 25.53 18.81
C GLN A 156 5.23 26.89 19.49
N ARG A 157 5.21 27.95 18.69
CA ARG A 157 4.67 29.26 19.09
C ARG A 157 3.17 29.07 19.24
N HIS A 158 2.75 28.28 20.22
CA HIS A 158 1.41 28.41 20.74
C HIS A 158 1.37 29.74 21.48
N HIS A 159 0.57 30.63 20.89
CA HIS A 159 0.14 31.90 21.44
C HIS A 159 -0.13 31.80 22.94
N SER A 160 0.77 32.33 23.76
CA SER A 160 0.42 32.81 25.09
C SER A 160 -0.45 34.06 24.90
N SER A 161 -1.77 33.90 24.93
CA SER A 161 -2.68 35.00 25.18
C SER A 161 -3.61 34.57 26.31
N SER A 162 -3.04 34.60 27.51
CA SER A 162 -3.77 34.57 28.76
C SER A 162 -3.95 36.02 29.21
N ALA A 163 -5.17 36.53 29.20
CA ALA A 163 -5.62 37.66 30.03
C ALA A 163 -7.15 37.75 30.00
N THR A 164 -7.79 37.01 30.90
CA THR A 164 -9.10 37.41 31.43
C THR A 164 -8.83 38.45 32.51
N LEU A 165 -9.32 39.69 32.35
CA LEU A 165 -9.50 40.57 33.50
C LEU A 165 -10.68 41.50 33.27
N PHE A 166 -11.67 41.31 34.14
CA PHE A 166 -12.83 42.16 34.36
C PHE A 166 -12.51 43.66 34.28
N GLY A 167 -13.36 44.43 33.61
CA GLY A 167 -13.27 45.88 33.55
C GLY A 167 -14.57 46.54 33.08
N ARG A 168 -15.48 46.73 34.03
CA ARG A 168 -16.65 47.64 34.05
C ARG A 168 -17.94 47.22 33.35
#